data_AF-A0A2R6GAI1-F1
#
_entry.id   AF-A0A2R6GAI1-F1
#
_cell.length_a   1.000
_cell.length_b   1.000
_cell.length_c   1.000
_cell.angle_alpha   90.00
_cell.angle_beta   90.00
_cell.angle_gamma   90.00
#
_symmetry.space_group_name_H-M   'P 1'
#
loop_
_entity.id
_entity.type
_entity.pdbx_description
1 polymer ?
#
loop_
_entity_poly.entity_id
_entity_poly.type
_entity_poly.pdbx_seq_one_letter_code
_entity_poly.pdbx_strand_id
1 'polypeptide(L)'
;MRRPSRRSRRCTSPWSGEVLPFDEGAAREATRIRDELRPDGSMIPTPDVMIAGVVRATGGTLVTRDRDVIAVDDLDVLLLDE
;
A
#
# COMPACT_ATOMS: atom_id res chain seq x y z
N MET A 1 -7.34 20.40 10.27
CA MET A 1 -8.25 19.47 9.56
C MET A 1 -8.09 18.08 10.17
N ARG A 2 -9.17 17.50 10.73
CA ARG A 2 -9.12 16.17 11.36
C ARG A 2 -9.31 15.09 10.29
N ARG A 3 -8.28 14.26 10.04
CA ARG A 3 -8.38 13.10 9.15
C ARG A 3 -9.42 12.12 9.73
N PRO A 4 -10.36 11.59 8.93
CA PRO A 4 -11.39 10.69 9.45
C PRO A 4 -10.74 9.37 9.89
N SER A 5 -11.15 8.90 11.06
CA SER A 5 -10.72 7.63 11.66
C SER A 5 -11.05 6.47 10.71
N ARG A 6 -10.05 5.91 10.04
CA ARG A 6 -10.19 4.68 9.23
C ARG A 6 -10.43 3.51 10.20
N ARG A 7 -11.66 3.00 10.22
CA ARG A 7 -12.11 1.87 11.04
C ARG A 7 -11.34 0.61 10.65
N SER A 8 -10.90 -0.19 11.63
CA SER A 8 -10.40 -1.54 11.42
C SER A 8 -11.49 -2.39 10.74
N ARG A 9 -11.33 -2.65 9.45
CA ARG A 9 -12.18 -3.60 8.72
C ARG A 9 -11.57 -4.98 8.95
N ARG A 10 -12.27 -5.88 9.63
CA ARG A 10 -11.83 -7.30 9.65
C ARG A 10 -11.85 -7.82 8.21
N CYS A 11 -10.70 -8.28 7.72
CA CYS A 11 -10.61 -8.96 6.43
C CYS A 11 -11.17 -10.38 6.62
N THR A 12 -12.41 -10.62 6.20
CA THR A 12 -13.11 -11.91 6.36
C THR A 12 -13.14 -12.76 5.09
N SER A 13 -12.48 -12.31 4.02
CA SER A 13 -12.44 -13.08 2.76
C SER A 13 -11.48 -14.27 2.91
N PRO A 14 -11.87 -15.47 2.44
CA PRO A 14 -10.94 -16.59 2.37
C PRO A 14 -9.76 -16.23 1.46
N TRP A 15 -8.55 -16.49 1.93
CA TRP A 15 -7.34 -16.26 1.15
C TRP A 15 -7.35 -17.18 -0.08
N SER A 16 -7.26 -16.61 -1.28
CA SER A 16 -7.31 -17.36 -2.54
C SER A 16 -5.98 -18.01 -2.92
N GLY A 17 -4.87 -17.59 -2.32
CA GLY A 17 -3.52 -18.05 -2.67
C GLY A 17 -3.00 -17.51 -4.01
N GLU A 18 -3.72 -16.57 -4.64
CA GLU A 18 -3.31 -15.95 -5.90
C GLU A 18 -2.08 -15.06 -5.71
N VAL A 19 -1.10 -15.21 -6.60
CA VAL A 19 0.11 -14.38 -6.63
C VAL A 19 -0.03 -13.38 -7.77
N LEU A 20 -0.15 -12.10 -7.43
CA LEU A 20 -0.19 -11.03 -8.40
C LEU A 20 1.23 -10.73 -8.93
N PRO A 21 1.42 -10.61 -10.25
CA PRO A 21 2.73 -10.30 -10.81
C PRO A 21 3.11 -8.84 -10.58
N PHE A 22 4.41 -8.57 -10.52
CA PHE A 22 4.94 -7.22 -10.67
C PHE A 22 5.12 -6.93 -12.17
N ASP A 23 4.07 -6.39 -12.79
CA ASP A 23 4.03 -6.09 -14.22
C ASP A 23 4.37 -4.60 -14.53
N GLU A 24 4.20 -4.19 -15.78
CA GLU A 24 4.48 -2.81 -16.20
C GLU A 24 3.53 -1.79 -15.52
N GLY A 25 2.29 -2.18 -15.22
CA GLY A 25 1.34 -1.32 -14.49
C GLY A 25 1.82 -1.09 -13.06
N ALA A 26 2.17 -2.16 -12.36
CA ALA A 26 2.72 -2.12 -11.01
C ALA A 26 4.05 -1.31 -10.97
N ALA A 27 4.92 -1.48 -11.96
CA ALA A 27 6.17 -0.73 -12.05
C ALA A 27 5.95 0.77 -12.20
N ARG A 28 5.00 1.19 -13.05
CA ARG A 28 4.65 2.61 -13.20
C ARG A 28 4.09 3.20 -11.91
N GLU A 29 3.20 2.48 -11.21
CA GLU A 29 2.69 2.96 -9.92
C GLU A 29 3.79 3.04 -8.86
N ALA A 30 4.69 2.05 -8.79
CA ALA A 30 5.82 2.08 -7.86
C ALA A 30 6.74 3.30 -8.09
N THR A 31 6.99 3.67 -9.35
CA THR A 31 7.74 4.90 -9.67
C THR A 31 7.01 6.15 -9.19
N ARG A 32 5.70 6.26 -9.44
CA ARG A 32 4.90 7.42 -8.97
C ARG A 32 4.94 7.55 -7.45
N ILE A 33 4.72 6.43 -6.74
CA ILE A 33 4.81 6.39 -5.28
C ILE A 33 6.19 6.82 -4.80
N ARG A 34 7.27 6.35 -5.44
CA ARG A 34 8.63 6.77 -5.09
C ARG A 34 8.83 8.27 -5.26
N ASP A 35 8.28 8.86 -6.31
CA ASP A 35 8.36 10.30 -6.55
C ASP A 35 7.47 11.11 -5.59
N GLU A 36 6.31 10.58 -5.16
CA GLU A 36 5.45 11.16 -4.12
C GLU A 36 6.15 11.22 -2.76
N LEU A 37 6.94 10.20 -2.40
CA LEU A 37 7.62 10.11 -1.11
C LEU A 37 8.94 10.91 -1.02
N ARG A 38 9.53 11.27 -2.18
CA ARG A 38 10.81 12.01 -2.25
C ARG A 38 10.76 13.40 -1.59
N PRO A 39 9.72 14.24 -1.82
CA PRO A 39 9.58 15.54 -1.18
C PRO A 39 9.48 15.49 0.35
N ASP A 40 8.90 14.41 0.89
CA ASP A 40 8.49 14.33 2.29
C ASP A 40 9.55 13.69 3.21
N GLY A 41 10.72 13.33 2.66
CA GLY A 41 11.84 12.73 3.42
C GLY A 41 11.55 11.34 3.99
N SER A 42 10.38 10.77 3.68
CA SER A 42 9.94 9.46 4.15
C SER A 42 10.54 8.38 3.25
N MET A 43 11.54 7.65 3.75
CA MET A 43 12.17 6.56 3.01
C MET A 43 11.48 5.23 3.32
N ILE A 44 10.37 4.96 2.63
CA ILE A 44 9.84 3.61 2.57
C ILE A 44 10.83 2.73 1.77
N PRO A 45 11.19 1.52 2.26
CA PRO A 45 12.05 0.60 1.54
C PRO A 45 11.56 0.30 0.12
N THR A 46 12.47 0.05 -0.83
CA THR A 46 12.09 -0.25 -2.22
C THR A 46 11.15 -1.44 -2.37
N PRO A 47 11.31 -2.56 -1.64
CA PRO A 47 10.34 -3.65 -1.70
C PRO A 47 8.92 -3.23 -1.33
N ASP A 48 8.75 -2.41 -0.30
CA ASP A 48 7.43 -1.95 0.15
C ASP A 48 6.80 -0.98 -0.85
N VAL A 49 7.61 -0.14 -1.51
CA VAL A 49 7.15 0.69 -2.62
C VAL A 49 6.69 -0.16 -3.81
N MET A 50 7.38 -1.26 -4.12
CA MET A 50 6.97 -2.18 -5.19
C MET A 50 5.65 -2.88 -4.83
N ILE A 51 5.50 -3.35 -3.59
CA ILE A 51 4.27 -3.96 -3.09
C ILE A 51 3.11 -2.95 -3.15
N ALA A 52 3.32 -1.73 -2.68
CA ALA A 52 2.34 -0.65 -2.76
C ALA A 52 1.94 -0.34 -4.22
N GLY A 53 2.91 -0.38 -5.15
CA GLY A 53 2.65 -0.23 -6.58
C GLY A 53 1.72 -1.31 -7.13
N VAL A 54 1.94 -2.59 -6.79
CA VAL A 54 1.04 -3.70 -7.18
C VAL A 54 -0.37 -3.47 -6.63
N VAL A 55 -0.48 -3.13 -5.35
CA VAL A 55 -1.78 -2.95 -4.68
C VAL A 55 -2.55 -1.77 -5.27
N ARG A 56 -1.88 -0.62 -5.48
CA ARG A 56 -2.52 0.56 -6.08
C ARG A 56 -2.93 0.31 -7.53
N ALA A 57 -2.09 -0.37 -8.32
CA ALA A 57 -2.41 -0.72 -9.71
C ALA A 57 -3.63 -1.66 -9.83
N THR A 58 -3.82 -2.54 -8.84
CA THR A 58 -4.92 -3.51 -8.80
C THR A 58 -6.16 -3.02 -8.05
N GLY A 59 -6.09 -1.85 -7.40
CA GLY A 59 -7.17 -1.31 -6.57
C GLY A 59 -7.44 -2.13 -5.31
N GLY A 60 -6.46 -2.91 -4.85
CA GLY A 60 -6.57 -3.75 -3.66
C GLY A 60 -6.40 -2.98 -2.35
N THR A 61 -6.49 -3.71 -1.23
CA THR A 61 -6.16 -3.21 0.12
C THR A 61 -4.88 -3.88 0.60
N LEU A 62 -3.87 -3.09 0.99
CA LEU A 62 -2.65 -3.59 1.60
C LEU A 62 -2.92 -3.91 3.08
N VAL A 63 -2.86 -5.20 3.42
CA VAL A 63 -2.96 -5.66 4.80
C VAL A 63 -1.57 -5.83 5.37
N THR A 64 -1.22 -5.07 6.41
CA THR A 64 0.14 -5.11 6.98
C THR A 64 0.16 -4.71 8.46
N ARG A 65 1.25 -5.01 9.15
CA ARG A 65 1.57 -4.41 10.46
C ARG A 65 2.45 -3.16 10.33
N ASP A 66 3.10 -3.00 9.19
CA ASP A 66 3.97 -1.87 8.91
C ASP A 66 3.14 -0.60 8.72
N ARG A 67 3.52 0.46 9.44
CA ARG A 67 2.82 1.75 9.40
C ARG A 67 3.45 2.73 8.43
N ASP A 68 4.66 2.46 7.93
CA ASP A 68 5.38 3.37 7.04
C ASP A 68 4.63 3.55 5.71
N VAL A 69 3.92 2.50 5.26
CA VAL A 69 3.08 2.51 4.05
C VAL A 69 1.88 3.46 4.12
N ILE A 70 1.54 4.00 5.30
CA ILE A 70 0.45 4.98 5.46
C ILE A 70 0.80 6.32 4.82
N ALA A 71 2.09 6.58 4.57
CA ALA A 71 2.55 7.78 3.87
C ALA A 71 2.25 7.76 2.36
N VAL A 72 1.85 6.61 1.79
CA VAL A 72 1.49 6.50 0.37
C VAL A 72 0.06 7.01 0.15
N ASP A 73 -0.07 8.04 -0.68
CA ASP A 73 -1.37 8.59 -1.05
C ASP A 73 -2.17 7.61 -1.94
N ASP A 74 -3.49 7.66 -1.82
CA ASP A 74 -4.46 6.78 -2.50
C ASP A 74 -4.22 5.26 -2.35
N LEU A 75 -3.43 4.83 -1.38
CA LEU A 75 -3.31 3.42 -1.01
C LEU A 75 -4.37 3.07 0.06
N ASP A 76 -5.18 2.05 -0.20
CA ASP A 76 -6.05 1.51 0.84
C ASP A 76 -5.27 0.56 1.74
N VAL A 77 -5.19 0.88 3.03
CA VAL A 77 -4.38 0.15 4.02
C VAL A 77 -5.27 -0.33 5.15
N LEU A 78 -5.16 -1.63 5.46
CA LEU A 78 -5.70 -2.23 6.67
C LEU A 78 -4.53 -2.62 7.58
N LEU A 79 -4.41 -1.92 8.70
CA LEU A 79 -3.45 -2.29 9.73
C LEU A 79 -3.98 -3.48 10.53
N LEU A 80 -3.14 -4.50 10.68
CA LEU A 80 -3.39 -5.56 11.64
C LEU A 80 -3.00 -5.07 13.02
N ASP A 81 -3.96 -5.09 13.95
CA ASP A 81 -3.68 -5.00 15.38
C ASP A 81 -2.93 -6.28 15.81
N GLU A 82 -2.11 -6.20 16.87
CA GLU A 82 -1.38 -7.35 17.42
C GLU A 82 -2.32 -8.47 17.92
#